data_AF-A0A5K1G705-F1
#
_entry.id   AF-A0A5K1G705-F1
#
_cell.length_a   1.000
_cell.length_b   1.000
_cell.length_c   1.000
_cell.angle_alpha   90.00
_cell.angle_beta   90.00
_cell.angle_gamma   90.00
#
_symmetry.space_group_name_H-M   'P 1'
#
loop_
_entity.id
_entity.type
_entity.pdbx_description
1 polymer ?
#
loop_
_entity_poly.entity_id
_entity_poly.type
_entity_poly.pdbx_seq_one_letter_code
_entity_poly.pdbx_strand_id
1 'polypeptide(L)'
;VSAKHLKGGKDTKMDFMIMENLLFRRKVTRLYDLKGASRSRYNSDSSGTNKVLLDQNLIESMPTSPIFVGNKAKRLLERAVWNDTSFLA
;
A
#
# COMPACT_ATOMS: atom_id res chain seq x y z
N VAL A 1 -19.30 2.47 16.20
CA VAL A 1 -20.18 1.40 16.74
C VAL A 1 -19.63 1.02 18.11
N SER A 2 -20.42 1.13 19.19
CA SER A 2 -19.97 0.74 20.54
C SER A 2 -20.52 -0.64 20.88
N ALA A 3 -19.64 -1.63 20.95
CA ALA A 3 -19.97 -2.96 21.46
C ALA A 3 -19.63 -3.00 22.96
N LYS A 4 -20.63 -3.11 23.83
CA LYS A 4 -20.39 -3.26 25.28
C LYS A 4 -20.22 -4.75 25.61
N HIS A 5 -19.09 -5.08 26.23
CA HIS A 5 -18.83 -6.42 26.74
C HIS A 5 -19.53 -6.60 28.09
N LEU A 6 -20.57 -7.44 28.13
CA LEU A 6 -21.24 -7.83 29.37
C LEU A 6 -20.40 -8.89 30.09
N LYS A 7 -19.37 -8.47 30.84
CA LYS A 7 -18.76 -9.18 31.99
C LYS A 7 -17.46 -8.48 32.44
N GLY A 8 -17.54 -7.73 33.55
CA GLY A 8 -16.48 -7.53 34.56
C GLY A 8 -15.08 -7.01 34.16
N GLY A 9 -14.81 -6.65 32.90
CA GLY A 9 -13.49 -6.18 32.45
C GLY A 9 -13.50 -4.70 32.08
N LYS A 10 -12.39 -3.99 32.33
CA LYS A 10 -12.13 -2.59 31.97
C LYS A 10 -12.86 -2.16 30.68
N ASP A 11 -13.57 -1.04 30.74
CA ASP A 11 -14.11 -0.39 29.56
C ASP A 11 -12.99 -0.16 28.54
N THR A 12 -13.11 -0.84 27.39
CA THR A 12 -12.19 -0.69 26.26
C THR A 12 -12.92 0.07 25.17
N LYS A 13 -12.42 1.27 24.85
CA LYS A 13 -12.89 2.02 23.69
C LYS A 13 -12.11 1.56 22.46
N MET A 14 -12.82 1.27 21.38
CA MET A 14 -12.24 0.95 20.08
C MET A 14 -12.78 1.93 19.03
N ASP A 15 -11.89 2.50 18.24
CA ASP A 15 -12.22 3.36 17.11
C ASP A 15 -11.90 2.62 15.81
N PHE A 16 -12.83 2.66 14.85
CA PHE A 16 -12.70 1.94 13.57
C PHE A 16 -12.97 2.89 12.40
N MET A 17 -12.21 2.74 11.33
CA MET A 17 -12.45 3.37 10.03
C MET A 17 -12.80 2.28 9.01
N ILE A 18 -13.90 2.44 8.29
CA ILE A 18 -14.27 1.55 7.19
C ILE A 18 -13.89 2.24 5.89
N MET A 19 -13.11 1.55 5.04
CA MET A 19 -12.64 2.05 3.75
C MET A 19 -12.72 0.96 2.68
N GLU A 20 -12.54 1.35 1.43
CA GLU A 20 -12.49 0.42 0.31
C GLU A 20 -11.31 -0.55 0.40
N ASN A 21 -11.47 -1.75 -0.17
CA ASN A 21 -10.40 -2.72 -0.34
C ASN A 21 -9.88 -2.67 -1.77
N LEU A 22 -8.72 -2.05 -1.97
CA LEU A 22 -8.09 -1.84 -3.28
C LEU A 22 -7.79 -3.15 -4.05
N LEU A 23 -7.65 -4.29 -3.36
CA LEU A 23 -7.21 -5.56 -3.94
C LEU A 23 -8.31 -6.64 -3.97
N PHE A 24 -9.56 -6.28 -3.68
CA PHE A 24 -10.65 -7.25 -3.57
C PHE A 24 -10.82 -8.08 -4.85
N ARG A 25 -10.81 -9.42 -4.70
CA ARG A 25 -10.93 -10.41 -5.80
C ARG A 25 -9.90 -10.21 -6.93
N ARG A 26 -8.73 -9.63 -6.67
CA ARG A 26 -7.63 -9.52 -7.63
C ARG A 26 -6.55 -10.55 -7.31
N LYS A 27 -6.00 -11.21 -8.34
CA LYS A 27 -4.80 -12.04 -8.22
C LYS A 27 -3.57 -11.15 -8.42
N VAL A 28 -2.92 -10.76 -7.32
CA VAL A 28 -1.75 -9.88 -7.32
C VAL A 28 -0.48 -10.73 -7.31
N THR A 29 0.39 -10.53 -8.30
CA THR A 29 1.65 -11.27 -8.41
C THR A 29 2.82 -10.58 -7.70
N ARG A 30 2.73 -9.25 -7.55
CA ARG A 30 3.70 -8.42 -6.83
C ARG A 30 2.94 -7.30 -6.11
N LEU A 31 3.19 -7.14 -4.82
CA LEU A 31 2.59 -6.09 -3.99
C LEU A 31 3.70 -5.19 -3.47
N TYR A 32 3.54 -3.88 -3.61
CA TYR A 32 4.50 -2.89 -3.14
C TYR A 32 3.85 -1.90 -2.18
N ASP A 33 4.54 -1.56 -1.09
CA ASP A 33 4.32 -0.34 -0.31
C ASP A 33 5.45 0.63 -0.69
N LEU A 34 5.11 1.79 -1.23
CA LEU A 34 6.07 2.77 -1.76
C LEU A 34 5.90 4.10 -1.04
N LYS A 35 7.02 4.72 -0.65
CA LYS A 35 7.05 5.99 0.08
C LYS A 35 8.00 7.03 -0.51
N GLY A 36 8.78 6.67 -1.53
CA GLY A 36 9.79 7.53 -2.15
C GLY A 36 11.05 7.74 -1.31
N ALA A 37 11.18 7.08 -0.15
CA ALA A 37 12.34 7.15 0.71
C ALA A 37 13.36 6.04 0.38
N SER A 38 14.64 6.30 0.62
CA SER A 38 15.71 5.31 0.35
C SER A 38 16.12 4.50 1.58
N ARG A 39 16.00 5.05 2.78
CA ARG A 39 16.44 4.39 4.03
C ARG A 39 15.35 3.49 4.60
N SER A 40 15.73 2.29 5.05
CA SER A 40 14.81 1.31 5.65
C SER A 40 13.63 0.90 4.74
N ARG A 41 13.85 0.92 3.42
CA ARG A 41 12.86 0.57 2.39
C ARG A 41 13.27 -0.65 1.57
N TYR A 42 13.93 -1.62 2.20
CA TYR A 42 14.22 -2.93 1.62
C TYR A 42 13.58 -4.03 2.46
N ASN A 43 12.85 -4.93 1.83
CA ASN A 43 12.39 -6.16 2.44
C ASN A 43 13.28 -7.32 1.99
N SER A 44 14.00 -7.94 2.94
CA SER A 44 14.93 -9.05 2.71
C SER A 44 14.25 -10.42 2.76
N ASP A 45 13.00 -10.50 3.18
CA ASP A 45 12.28 -11.76 3.23
C ASP A 45 11.95 -12.27 1.82
N SER A 46 12.59 -13.38 1.45
CA SER A 46 12.42 -14.05 0.17
C SER A 46 11.41 -15.20 0.23
N SER A 47 10.94 -15.58 1.42
CA SER A 47 10.17 -16.80 1.68
C SER A 47 8.73 -16.50 2.12
N GLY A 48 7.84 -16.18 1.17
CA GLY A 48 6.42 -16.03 1.48
C GLY A 48 5.53 -15.74 0.28
N THR A 49 4.29 -16.25 0.32
CA THR A 49 3.29 -16.11 -0.75
C THR A 49 2.58 -14.76 -0.80
N ASN A 50 2.74 -13.90 0.23
CA ASN A 50 2.08 -12.59 0.36
C ASN A 50 3.05 -11.49 0.81
N LYS A 51 4.27 -11.48 0.29
CA LYS A 51 5.24 -10.46 0.66
C LYS A 51 4.87 -9.08 0.10
N VAL A 52 4.99 -8.07 0.96
CA VAL A 52 4.94 -6.66 0.56
C VAL A 52 6.36 -6.18 0.32
N LEU A 53 6.66 -5.86 -0.93
CA LEU A 53 7.94 -5.31 -1.37
C LEU A 53 7.97 -3.80 -1.13
N LEU A 54 9.17 -3.24 -1.00
CA LEU A 54 9.36 -1.82 -0.71
C LEU A 54 10.10 -1.11 -1.86
N ASP A 55 10.38 0.17 -1.67
CA ASP A 55 10.98 1.07 -2.68
C ASP A 55 12.28 0.51 -3.26
N GLN A 56 13.20 0.02 -2.42
CA GLN A 56 14.47 -0.53 -2.87
C GLN A 56 14.28 -1.83 -3.66
N ASN A 57 13.35 -2.70 -3.26
CA ASN A 57 13.01 -3.89 -4.02
C ASN A 57 12.43 -3.55 -5.41
N LEU A 58 11.66 -2.47 -5.51
CA LEU A 58 11.12 -2.00 -6.80
C LEU A 58 12.27 -1.57 -7.72
N ILE A 59 13.17 -0.73 -7.23
CA ILE A 59 14.33 -0.22 -7.98
C ILE A 59 15.17 -1.37 -8.53
N GLU A 60 15.47 -2.38 -7.69
CA GLU A 60 16.24 -3.56 -8.10
C GLU A 60 15.52 -4.42 -9.14
N SER A 61 14.18 -4.45 -9.12
CA SER A 61 13.40 -5.25 -10.06
C SER A 61 13.17 -4.58 -11.41
N MET A 62 13.29 -3.25 -11.51
CA MET A 62 12.98 -2.50 -12.74
C MET A 62 13.81 -2.91 -13.97
N PRO A 63 15.14 -3.19 -13.87
CA PRO A 63 15.93 -3.61 -15.02
C PRO A 63 15.47 -4.92 -15.64
N THR A 64 14.94 -5.85 -14.84
CA THR A 64 14.55 -7.20 -15.29
C THR A 64 13.04 -7.37 -15.45
N SER A 65 12.25 -6.53 -14.79
CA SER A 65 10.79 -6.61 -14.79
C SER A 65 10.12 -5.23 -14.70
N PRO A 66 10.27 -4.40 -15.75
CA PRO A 66 9.76 -3.03 -15.78
C PRO A 66 8.22 -2.99 -15.76
N ILE A 67 7.69 -1.85 -15.29
CA ILE A 67 6.26 -1.54 -15.33
C ILE A 67 5.98 -0.67 -16.56
N PHE A 68 5.28 -1.22 -17.54
CA PHE A 68 4.86 -0.49 -18.73
C PHE A 68 3.50 0.17 -18.51
N VAL A 69 3.40 1.46 -18.84
CA VAL A 69 2.15 2.24 -18.78
C VAL A 69 2.06 3.06 -20.06
N GLY A 70 0.90 3.06 -20.72
CA GLY A 70 0.68 3.89 -21.91
C GLY A 70 0.73 5.39 -21.59
N ASN A 71 1.17 6.22 -22.54
CA ASN A 71 1.40 7.66 -22.33
C ASN A 71 0.19 8.41 -21.74
N LYS A 72 -1.02 8.13 -22.23
CA LYS A 72 -2.26 8.74 -21.71
C LYS A 72 -2.52 8.37 -20.25
N ALA A 73 -2.36 7.09 -19.91
CA ALA A 73 -2.57 6.59 -18.55
C ALA A 73 -1.51 7.13 -17.58
N LYS A 74 -0.22 7.18 -18.01
CA LYS A 74 0.87 7.78 -17.23
C LYS A 74 0.57 9.23 -16.86
N ARG A 75 0.17 10.05 -17.84
CA ARG A 75 -0.19 11.46 -17.59
C ARG A 75 -1.37 11.62 -16.65
N LEU A 76 -2.38 10.76 -16.75
CA LEU A 76 -3.54 10.79 -15.84
C LEU A 76 -3.13 10.42 -14.41
N LEU A 77 -2.31 9.37 -14.26
CA LEU A 77 -1.79 8.95 -12.97
C LEU A 77 -0.94 10.04 -12.31
N GLU A 78 -0.01 10.64 -13.05
CA GLU A 78 0.85 11.71 -12.55
C GLU A 78 0.03 12.93 -12.08
N ARG A 79 -1.01 13.31 -12.84
CA ARG A 79 -1.91 14.39 -12.43
C ARG A 79 -2.71 14.05 -11.18
N ALA A 80 -3.23 12.82 -11.08
CA ALA A 80 -3.97 12.38 -9.89
C ALA A 80 -3.06 12.41 -8.66
N VAL A 81 -1.86 11.83 -8.76
CA VAL A 81 -0.87 11.84 -7.67
C VAL A 81 -0.48 13.27 -7.28
N TRP A 82 -0.25 14.15 -8.25
CA TRP A 82 0.05 15.56 -7.97
C TRP A 82 -1.07 16.25 -7.18
N ASN A 83 -2.32 16.05 -7.59
CA ASN A 83 -3.46 16.67 -6.92
C ASN A 83 -3.64 16.12 -5.49
N ASP A 84 -3.55 14.81 -5.32
CA ASP A 84 -3.72 14.14 -4.03
C ASP A 84 -2.59 14.51 -3.05
N THR A 85 -1.35 14.56 -3.52
CA THR A 85 -0.21 14.99 -2.70
C THR A 85 -0.27 16.48 -2.37
N SER A 86 -0.78 17.32 -3.28
CA SER A 86 -1.02 18.74 -3.01
C SER A 86 -2.14 18.96 -1.98
N PHE A 87 -3.12 18.06 -1.90
CA PHE A 87 -4.18 18.12 -0.87
C PHE A 87 -3.67 17.68 0.51
N LEU A 88 -2.71 16.75 0.57
CA LEU A 88 -2.19 16.20 1.83
C LEU A 88 -1.03 17.02 2.44
N ALA A 89 -0.35 17.85 1.65
CA ALA A 89 0.77 18.70 2.08
C ALA A 89 0.29 19.97 2.81
#